data_AF-A0A349PJK9-F1
#
_entry.id   AF-A0A349PJK9-F1
#
_cell.length_a   1.000
_cell.length_b   1.000
_cell.length_c   1.000
_cell.angle_alpha   90.00
_cell.angle_beta   90.00
_cell.angle_gamma   90.00
#
_symmetry.space_group_name_H-M   'P 1'
#
loop_
_entity.id
_entity.type
_entity.pdbx_description
1 polymer ?
#
loop_
_entity_poly.entity_id
_entity_poly.type
_entity_poly.pdbx_seq_one_letter_code
_entity_poly.pdbx_strand_id
1 'polypeptide(L)' 'MSLLKKLFGSNEREIAKLKPIVEKINALENQMEKLSDDELRAKTVEFKKRIS' A
#
# COMPACT_ATOMS: atom_id res chain seq x y z
N MET A 1 -13.34 -10.05 -32.63
CA MET A 1 -13.69 -9.38 -31.35
C MET A 1 -12.89 -9.95 -30.16
N SER A 2 -11.55 -9.95 -30.17
CA SER A 2 -10.78 -10.52 -29.04
C SER A 2 -9.41 -9.85 -28.76
N LEU A 3 -8.84 -9.10 -29.72
CA LEU A 3 -7.61 -8.34 -29.45
C LEU A 3 -7.84 -7.09 -28.57
N LEU A 4 -9.01 -6.46 -28.66
CA LEU A 4 -9.30 -5.21 -27.94
C LEU A 4 -9.51 -5.48 -26.43
N LYS A 5 -10.09 -6.62 -26.06
CA LYS A 5 -10.29 -7.01 -24.64
C LYS A 5 -8.97 -7.26 -23.91
N LYS A 6 -7.91 -7.68 -24.63
CA LYS A 6 -6.55 -7.81 -24.07
C LYS A 6 -5.89 -6.47 -23.79
N LEU A 7 -6.29 -5.39 -24.47
CA LEU A 7 -5.77 -4.04 -24.26
C LEU A 7 -6.48 -3.31 -23.11
N PHE A 8 -7.75 -3.64 -22.83
CA PHE A 8 -8.50 -3.11 -21.67
C PHE A 8 -8.30 -3.92 -20.38
N GLY A 9 -7.94 -5.21 -20.47
CA GLY A 9 -7.75 -6.07 -19.29
C GLY A 9 -6.39 -6.02 -18.59
N SER A 10 -5.44 -5.22 -19.09
CA SER A 10 -4.14 -5.03 -18.43
C SER A 10 -4.28 -4.30 -17.09
N ASN A 11 -5.18 -3.32 -17.02
CA ASN A 11 -5.44 -2.55 -15.80
C ASN A 11 -6.09 -3.40 -14.72
N GLU A 12 -7.07 -4.24 -15.05
CA GLU A 12 -7.72 -5.15 -14.11
C GLU A 12 -6.73 -6.14 -13.49
N ARG A 13 -5.78 -6.63 -14.31
CA ARG A 13 -4.69 -7.48 -13.83
C ARG A 13 -3.76 -6.75 -12.86
N GLU A 14 -3.47 -5.48 -13.10
CA GLU A 14 -2.63 -4.69 -12.20
C GLU A 14 -3.36 -4.35 -10.89
N ILE A 15 -4.64 -3.97 -10.97
CA ILE A 15 -5.50 -3.76 -9.81
C ILE A 15 -5.55 -5.03 -8.95
N ALA A 16 -5.69 -6.21 -9.58
CA ALA A 16 -5.71 -7.49 -8.85
C ALA A 16 -4.40 -7.76 -8.09
N LYS A 17 -3.24 -7.37 -8.64
CA LYS A 17 -1.94 -7.49 -7.95
C LYS A 17 -1.81 -6.51 -6.79
N LEU A 18 -2.32 -5.29 -6.95
CA LEU A 18 -2.24 -4.24 -5.93
C LEU A 18 -3.23 -4.46 -4.79
N LYS A 19 -4.38 -5.07 -5.04
CA LYS A 19 -5.42 -5.32 -4.03
C LYS A 19 -4.91 -5.97 -2.73
N PRO A 20 -4.13 -7.07 -2.74
CA PRO A 20 -3.60 -7.65 -1.50
C PRO A 20 -2.57 -6.74 -0.80
N ILE A 21 -1.90 -5.84 -1.52
CA ILE A 21 -0.98 -4.85 -0.92
C ILE A 21 -1.81 -3.78 -0.19
N VAL A 22 -2.89 -3.31 -0.80
CA VAL A 22 -3.84 -2.37 -0.17
C VAL A 22 -4.44 -2.98 1.09
N GLU A 23 -4.88 -4.24 1.04
CA GLU A 23 -5.41 -4.94 2.21
C GLU A 23 -4.40 -5.02 3.36
N LYS A 24 -3.12 -5.30 3.05
CA LYS A 24 -2.03 -5.29 4.04
C LYS A 24 -1.77 -3.90 4.62
N ILE A 25 -1.84 -2.85 3.80
CA ILE A 25 -1.67 -1.46 4.26
C ILE A 25 -2.82 -1.08 5.20
N ASN A 26 -4.06 -1.35 4.81
CA ASN A 26 -5.24 -1.02 5.62
C ASN A 26 -5.27 -1.79 6.95
N ALA A 27 -4.74 -3.01 6.99
CA ALA A 27 -4.60 -3.76 8.25
C ALA A 27 -3.70 -3.04 9.29
N LEU A 28 -2.86 -2.09 8.87
CA LEU A 28 -2.02 -1.28 9.76
C LEU A 28 -2.71 0.01 10.24
N GLU A 29 -3.87 0.36 9.70
CA GLU A 29 -4.56 1.63 9.97
C GLU A 29 -4.81 1.85 11.47
N ASN A 30 -5.41 0.87 12.15
CA ASN A 30 -5.67 0.91 13.59
C ASN A 30 -4.41 1.15 14.45
N GLN A 31 -3.23 0.78 13.96
CA GLN A 31 -1.97 1.00 14.67
C GLN A 31 -1.44 2.42 14.43
N MET A 32 -1.63 2.94 13.21
CA MET A 32 -1.18 4.27 12.82
C MET A 32 -2.10 5.36 13.38
N GLU A 33 -3.40 5.13 13.44
CA GLU A 33 -4.41 6.08 13.96
C GLU A 33 -4.22 6.38 15.46
N LYS A 34 -3.66 5.43 16.21
CA LYS A 34 -3.42 5.58 17.65
C LYS A 34 -2.19 6.43 17.98
N LEU A 35 -1.38 6.80 16.99
CA LEU A 35 -0.16 7.56 17.20
C LEU A 35 -0.48 9.05 17.38
N SER A 36 0.17 9.68 18.34
CA SER A 36 0.27 11.14 18.41
C SER A 36 1.15 11.70 17.28
N ASP A 37 1.09 13.02 17.07
CA ASP A 37 1.91 13.72 16.06
C ASP A 37 3.41 13.46 16.24
N ASP A 38 3.89 13.44 17.50
CA ASP A 38 5.29 13.19 17.83
C ASP A 38 5.69 11.73 17.55
N GLU A 39 4.82 10.78 17.86
CA GLU A 39 5.04 9.35 17.58
C GLU A 39 5.01 9.07 16.07
N LEU A 40 4.09 9.69 15.34
CA LEU A 40 4.01 9.58 13.88
C LEU A 40 5.26 10.17 13.22
N ARG A 41 5.75 11.33 13.71
CA ARG A 41 7.03 11.90 13.28
C ARG A 41 8.19 10.95 13.55
N ALA A 42 8.23 10.32 14.72
CA ALA A 42 9.28 9.39 15.12
C ALA A 42 9.38 8.16 14.20
N LYS A 43 8.28 7.74 13.55
CA LYS A 43 8.29 6.66 12.55
C LYS A 43 9.28 6.91 11.40
N THR A 44 9.51 8.17 11.02
CA THR A 44 10.52 8.49 10.00
C THR A 44 11.92 8.07 10.44
N VAL A 45 12.28 8.33 11.69
CA VAL A 45 13.58 7.95 12.27
C VAL A 45 13.68 6.44 12.40
N GLU A 46 12.60 5.77 12.83
CA GLU A 46 12.51 4.31 12.90
C GLU A 46 12.77 3.67 11.53
N PHE A 47 12.09 4.12 10.48
CA PHE A 47 12.24 3.56 9.14
C PHE A 47 13.63 3.82 8.55
N LYS A 48 14.22 4.99 8.81
CA LYS A 48 15.60 5.28 8.40
C LYS A 48 16.57 4.29 9.05
N LYS A 49 16.47 4.07 10.36
CA LYS A 49 17.29 3.09 11.10
C LYS A 49 17.10 1.65 10.65
N ARG A 50 15.95 1.31 10.04
CA ARG A 50 15.68 -0.04 9.53
C ARG A 50 16.34 -0.33 8.17
N ILE A 51 16.66 0.70 7.41
CA ILE A 51 17.24 0.59 6.05
C ILE A 51 18.74 0.89 6.05
N SER A 52 19.19 1.77 6.95
CA SER A 52 20.61 2.12 7.14
C SER A 52 21.34 1.09 8.00
#